data_AF-A0A8J6NCK3-F1
#
_entry.id   AF-A0A8J6NCK3-F1
#
_cell.length_a   1.000
_cell.length_b   1.000
_cell.length_c   1.000
_cell.angle_alpha   90.00
_cell.angle_beta   90.00
_cell.angle_gamma   90.00
#
_symmetry.space_group_name_H-M   'P 1'
#
loop_
_entity.id
_entity.type
_entity.pdbx_description
1 polymer ?
#
loop_
_entity_poly.entity_id
_entity_poly.type
_entity_poly.pdbx_seq_one_letter_code
_entity_poly.pdbx_strand_id
1 'polypeptide(L)' 'MIIEVGAQMLKSLGYKVLIAHDGNEAIEIYKENQKEIDIVLMDMIMPNLGGGEAFDYLRKINPNVKVLLNSGYSIEGG' A
#
# COMPACT_ATOMS: atom_id res chain seq x y z
N MET A 1 -5.06 -13.46 3.58
CA MET A 1 -5.66 -14.30 2.53
C MET A 1 -5.90 -13.52 1.24
N ILE A 2 -6.52 -12.33 1.27
CA ILE A 2 -6.70 -11.48 0.07
C ILE A 2 -5.37 -10.95 -0.50
N ILE A 3 -4.47 -10.45 0.37
CA ILE A 3 -3.16 -9.90 -0.04
C ILE A 3 -2.29 -10.93 -0.78
N GLU A 4 -2.35 -12.20 -0.37
CA GLU A 4 -1.55 -13.29 -0.96
C GLU A 4 -2.01 -13.61 -2.38
N VAL A 5 -3.33 -13.69 -2.61
CA VAL A 5 -3.89 -13.95 -3.94
C VAL A 5 -3.59 -12.79 -4.88
N GLY A 6 -3.77 -11.55 -4.41
CA GLY A 6 -3.42 -10.35 -5.18
C GLY A 6 -1.93 -10.30 -5.53
N ALA A 7 -1.07 -10.60 -4.56
CA ALA A 7 0.38 -10.64 -4.78
C ALA A 7 0.79 -11.74 -5.77
N GLN A 8 0.22 -12.94 -5.67
CA GLN A 8 0.48 -14.02 -6.62
C GLN A 8 0.03 -13.67 -8.04
N MET A 9 -1.13 -13.02 -8.20
CA MET A 9 -1.63 -12.56 -9.50
C MET A 9 -0.71 -11.50 -10.12
N LEU A 10 -0.28 -10.51 -9.34
CA LEU A 10 0.64 -9.48 -9.83
C LEU A 10 2.01 -10.09 -10.19
N LYS A 11 2.51 -11.03 -9.38
CA LYS A 11 3.74 -11.77 -9.69
C LYS A 11 3.60 -12.56 -11.00
N SER A 12 2.46 -13.22 -11.25
CA SER A 12 2.25 -13.99 -12.49
C SER A 12 2.13 -13.10 -13.74
N LEU A 13 1.71 -11.84 -13.56
CA LEU A 13 1.73 -10.81 -14.61
C LEU A 13 3.14 -10.20 -14.84
N GLY A 14 4.16 -10.62 -14.09
CA GLY A 14 5.56 -10.20 -14.26
C GLY A 14 5.99 -9.03 -13.38
N TYR A 15 5.18 -8.61 -12.41
CA TYR A 15 5.54 -7.54 -11.48
C TYR A 15 6.39 -8.07 -10.30
N LYS A 16 7.35 -7.25 -9.84
CA LYS A 16 7.99 -7.44 -8.53
C LYS A 16 7.03 -6.92 -7.46
N VAL A 17 6.69 -7.77 -6.49
CA VAL A 17 5.72 -7.43 -5.43
C VAL A 17 6.39 -7.54 -4.07
N LEU A 18 6.31 -6.46 -3.30
CA LEU A 18 6.62 -6.40 -1.87
C LEU A 18 5.29 -6.35 -1.11
N ILE A 19 5.17 -7.13 -0.04
CA ILE A 19 3.94 -7.24 0.75
C ILE A 19 4.16 -6.52 2.08
N ALA A 20 3.17 -5.73 2.50
CA ALA A 20 3.06 -5.18 3.85
C ALA A 20 1.72 -5.62 4.45
N HIS A 21 1.71 -5.89 5.76
CA HIS A 21 0.54 -6.36 6.50
C HIS A 21 -0.17 -5.24 7.27
N ASP A 22 0.49 -4.10 7.49
CA ASP A 22 -0.11 -2.88 8.02
C ASP A 22 0.61 -1.61 7.52
N GLY A 23 0.11 -0.44 7.92
CA GLY A 23 0.67 0.84 7.50
C GLY A 23 2.10 1.11 7.98
N ASN A 24 2.53 0.56 9.13
CA ASN A 24 3.90 0.75 9.61
C ASN A 24 4.89 -0.04 8.75
N GLU A 25 4.59 -1.30 8.50
CA GLU A 25 5.40 -2.14 7.62
C GLU A 25 5.47 -1.55 6.20
N ALA A 26 4.36 -1.02 5.70
CA ALA A 26 4.33 -0.34 4.40
C ALA A 26 5.30 0.86 4.34
N ILE A 27 5.36 1.65 5.41
CA ILE A 27 6.29 2.80 5.51
C ILE A 27 7.75 2.32 5.54
N GLU A 28 8.05 1.29 6.31
CA GLU A 28 9.42 0.75 6.43
C GLU A 28 9.90 0.18 5.09
N ILE A 29 9.10 -0.70 4.47
CA ILE A 29 9.40 -1.26 3.15
C ILE A 29 9.59 -0.16 2.12
N TYR A 30 8.72 0.87 2.12
CA TYR A 30 8.83 1.95 1.17
C TYR A 30 10.10 2.78 1.39
N LYS A 31 10.49 3.09 2.63
CA LYS A 31 11.73 3.83 2.91
C LYS A 31 12.96 3.13 2.34
N GLU A 32 13.03 1.81 2.49
CA GLU A 32 14.15 1.01 2.02
C GLU A 32 14.15 0.83 0.49
N ASN A 33 12.97 0.77 -0.13
CA ASN A 33 12.82 0.37 -1.53
C ASN A 33 12.22 1.47 -2.44
N GLN A 34 12.08 2.71 -1.99
CA GLN A 34 11.34 3.78 -2.69
C GLN A 34 11.77 4.03 -4.15
N LYS A 35 13.03 3.71 -4.51
CA LYS A 35 13.54 3.87 -5.88
C LYS A 35 13.10 2.76 -6.83
N GLU A 36 12.67 1.62 -6.29
CA GLU A 36 12.23 0.43 -7.04
C GLU A 36 10.71 0.29 -7.06
N ILE A 37 9.99 1.09 -6.27
CA ILE A 37 8.53 1.02 -6.15
C ILE A 37 7.90 2.02 -7.14
N ASP A 38 7.28 1.50 -8.20
CA ASP A 38 6.56 2.30 -9.18
C ASP A 38 5.15 2.71 -8.71
N ILE A 39 4.51 1.85 -7.91
CA ILE A 39 3.14 2.04 -7.41
C ILE A 39 2.94 1.30 -6.09
N VAL A 40 2.16 1.90 -5.19
CA VAL A 40 1.72 1.27 -3.94
C VAL A 40 0.22 0.98 -4.04
N LEU A 41 -0.16 -0.27 -3.77
CA LEU A 41 -1.56 -0.67 -3.57
C LEU A 41 -1.82 -0.65 -2.06
N MET A 42 -2.71 0.22 -1.59
CA MET A 42 -2.92 0.48 -0.16
C MET A 42 -4.38 0.27 0.21
N ASP A 43 -4.67 -0.54 1.22
CA ASP A 43 -6.01 -0.63 1.79
C ASP A 43 -6.24 0.54 2.76
N MET A 44 -7.43 1.12 2.77
CA MET A 44 -7.79 2.18 3.72
C MET A 44 -8.00 1.63 5.13
N ILE A 45 -8.50 0.41 5.26
CA ILE A 45 -8.86 -0.21 6.55
C ILE A 45 -7.84 -1.29 6.87
N MET A 46 -6.91 -0.97 7.75
CA MET A 46 -5.87 -1.89 8.24
C MET A 46 -5.79 -1.82 9.78
N PRO A 47 -5.36 -2.89 10.47
CA PRO A 47 -4.99 -2.80 11.87
C PRO A 47 -3.80 -1.84 12.07
N ASN A 48 -3.66 -1.30 13.29
CA ASN A 48 -2.60 -0.37 13.67
C ASN A 48 -2.69 0.99 12.94
N LEU A 49 -1.79 1.25 11.99
CA LEU A 49 -1.76 2.48 11.19
C LEU A 49 -2.61 2.29 9.92
N GLY A 50 -3.64 3.13 9.77
CA GLY A 50 -4.55 3.05 8.62
C GLY A 50 -3.89 3.49 7.31
N GLY A 51 -4.52 3.14 6.18
CA GLY A 51 -3.99 3.46 4.84
C GLY A 51 -3.87 4.96 4.56
N GLY A 52 -4.79 5.76 5.09
CA GLY A 52 -4.76 7.22 4.94
C GLY A 52 -3.54 7.85 5.64
N GLU A 53 -3.29 7.46 6.90
CA GLU A 53 -2.12 7.93 7.64
C GLU A 53 -0.82 7.44 7.00
N ALA A 54 -0.78 6.16 6.58
CA ALA A 54 0.36 5.63 5.85
C ALA A 54 0.63 6.41 4.56
N PHE A 55 -0.41 6.72 3.78
CA PHE A 55 -0.30 7.56 2.58
C PHE A 55 0.30 8.93 2.87
N ASP A 56 -0.16 9.62 3.92
CA ASP A 56 0.39 10.91 4.32
C ASP A 56 1.87 10.82 4.68
N TYR A 57 2.30 9.75 5.35
CA TYR A 57 3.72 9.50 5.62
C TYR A 57 4.52 9.23 4.34
N LEU A 58 4.01 8.39 3.43
CA LEU A 58 4.66 8.11 2.16
C LEU A 58 4.83 9.39 1.33
N ARG A 59 3.83 10.27 1.34
CA ARG A 59 3.87 11.56 0.63
C ARG A 59 4.88 12.54 1.21
N LYS A 60 5.13 12.49 2.53
CA LYS A 60 6.21 13.26 3.17
C LYS A 60 7.59 12.76 2.74
N ILE A 61 7.75 11.45 2.49
CA ILE A 61 9.01 10.85 2.02
C ILE A 61 9.23 11.13 0.54
N ASN A 62 8.20 10.89 -0.29
CA ASN A 62 8.21 11.15 -1.71
C ASN A 62 6.91 11.87 -2.10
N PRO A 63 6.95 13.19 -2.36
CA PRO A 63 5.78 13.96 -2.77
C PRO A 63 5.11 13.47 -4.07
N ASN A 64 5.84 12.69 -4.89
CA ASN A 64 5.37 12.12 -6.15
C ASN A 64 4.99 10.64 -6.04
N VAL A 65 4.86 10.09 -4.82
CA VAL A 65 4.43 8.70 -4.62
C VAL A 65 3.10 8.44 -5.33
N LYS A 66 3.02 7.32 -6.05
CA LYS A 66 1.79 6.86 -6.70
C LYS A 66 1.15 5.80 -5.83
N VAL A 67 -0.03 6.12 -5.29
CA VAL A 67 -0.79 5.19 -4.43
C VAL A 67 -2.17 4.97 -5.02
N LEU A 68 -2.55 3.71 -5.19
CA LEU A 68 -3.92 3.30 -5.49
C LEU A 68 -4.57 2.84 -4.19
N LEU A 69 -5.54 3.61 -3.72
CA LEU A 69 -6.29 3.32 -2.51
C LEU A 69 -7.39 2.30 -2.81
N ASN A 70 -7.42 1.21 -2.06
CA ASN A 70 -8.49 0.25 -2.06
C ASN A 70 -9.46 0.55 -0.91
N SER A 71 -10.64 0.99 -1.30
CA SER A 71 -11.82 1.29 -0.47
C SER A 71 -12.31 0.19 0.45
N GLY A 72 -12.32 -1.04 -0.06
CA GLY A 72 -13.14 -2.12 0.51
C GLY A 72 -14.50 -1.63 1.02
N TYR A 73 -15.35 -1.02 0.18
CA TYR A 73 -16.69 -0.54 0.55
C TYR A 73 -16.76 0.30 1.86
N SER A 74 -16.12 1.47 1.90
CA SER A 74 -16.49 2.51 2.87
C SER A 74 -17.83 3.12 2.48
N ILE A 75 -18.94 2.55 2.96
CA ILE A 75 -20.19 3.32 3.12
C ILE A 75 -20.02 4.10 4.42
N GLU A 76 -19.41 5.27 4.33
CA GLU A 76 -19.74 6.33 5.26
C GLU A 76 -20.20 7.51 4.42
N GLY A 77 -21.52 7.52 4.21
CA GLY A 77 -22.24 8.75 3.91
C GLY A 77 -22.23 9.63 5.16
N GLY A 78 -22.02 10.92 4.94
CA GLY A 78 -22.01 11.98 5.96
C GLY A 78 -21.40 13.24 5.41
#